data_AF-A0A7X0E5X6-F1
#
_entry.id   AF-A0A7X0E5X6-F1
#
_cell.length_a   1.000
_cell.length_b   1.000
_cell.length_c   1.000
_cell.angle_alpha   90.00
_cell.angle_beta   90.00
_cell.angle_gamma   90.00
#
_symmetry.space_group_name_H-M   'P 1'
#
loop_
_entity.id
_entity.type
_entity.pdbx_description
1 polymer ?
#
loop_
_entity_poly.entity_id
_entity_poly.type
_entity_poly.pdbx_seq_one_letter_code
_entity_poly.pdbx_strand_id
1 'polypeptide(L)'
;MSTELGSAIPSGTPILRAQNAVGTPLGLRELTVLLVKHYGYHEGKYDLLVEYQIGAGPIGPTPENRVPGIMVGFAKLGLSTSTQDGPLTVDAAVENPKPKSKAKQSTRK
;
A
#
# COMPACT_ATOMS: atom_id res chain seq x y z
N MET A 1 -14.70 -31.82 43.61
CA MET A 1 -14.45 -30.37 43.51
C MET A 1 -13.39 -30.19 42.44
N SER A 2 -13.85 -29.93 41.22
CA SER A 2 -13.12 -29.72 39.96
C SER A 2 -13.86 -28.52 39.31
N THR A 3 -13.29 -27.57 38.58
CA THR A 3 -12.16 -27.59 37.64
C THR A 3 -11.72 -26.13 37.40
N GLU A 4 -10.49 -25.95 36.96
CA GLU A 4 -9.86 -24.70 36.53
C GLU A 4 -10.65 -23.95 35.45
N LEU A 5 -10.74 -22.62 35.57
CA LEU A 5 -11.18 -21.72 34.51
C LEU A 5 -9.96 -20.97 33.95
N GLY A 6 -9.38 -21.54 32.90
CA GLY A 6 -8.41 -20.85 32.05
C GLY A 6 -9.09 -19.74 31.26
N SER A 7 -8.72 -18.49 31.56
CA SER A 7 -9.08 -17.31 30.76
C SER A 7 -8.18 -17.28 29.52
N ALA A 8 -8.67 -17.88 28.43
CA ALA A 8 -8.10 -17.66 27.11
C ALA A 8 -8.45 -16.24 26.65
N ILE A 9 -7.46 -15.36 26.57
CA ILE A 9 -7.56 -14.11 25.82
C ILE A 9 -7.67 -14.52 24.34
N PRO A 10 -8.76 -14.22 23.62
CA PRO A 10 -8.81 -14.46 22.19
C PRO A 10 -7.89 -13.47 21.49
N SER A 11 -6.68 -13.91 21.17
CA SER A 11 -5.75 -13.23 20.28
C SER A 11 -6.30 -13.31 18.85
N GLY A 12 -6.93 -12.23 18.38
CA GLY A 12 -7.37 -12.15 17.00
C GLY A 12 -8.29 -10.97 16.77
N THR A 13 -7.70 -9.80 16.50
CA THR A 13 -8.43 -8.70 15.89
C THR A 13 -9.10 -9.23 14.62
N PRO A 14 -10.42 -9.11 14.43
CA PRO A 14 -11.07 -9.52 13.20
C PRO A 14 -10.58 -8.59 12.09
N ILE A 15 -9.62 -9.07 11.31
CA ILE A 15 -9.25 -8.42 10.05
C ILE A 15 -10.46 -8.60 9.15
N LEU A 16 -11.15 -7.51 8.81
CA LEU A 16 -12.24 -7.50 7.84
C LEU A 16 -11.72 -8.21 6.58
N ARG A 17 -12.13 -9.46 6.36
CA ARG A 17 -11.82 -10.17 5.11
C ARG A 17 -12.43 -9.33 4.00
N ALA A 18 -11.63 -8.98 3.01
CA ALA A 18 -12.12 -8.37 1.77
C ALA A 18 -13.10 -9.36 1.14
N GLN A 19 -14.39 -9.15 1.39
CA GLN A 19 -15.45 -10.00 0.86
C GLN A 19 -15.39 -9.88 -0.67
N ASN A 20 -15.26 -11.01 -1.36
CA ASN A 20 -15.16 -11.10 -2.83
C ASN A 20 -13.82 -10.63 -3.46
N ALA A 21 -12.71 -10.63 -2.74
CA ALA A 21 -11.41 -10.41 -3.38
C ALA A 21 -11.10 -11.52 -4.40
N VAL A 22 -10.75 -11.14 -5.64
CA VAL A 22 -10.40 -12.06 -6.73
C VAL A 22 -9.00 -12.68 -6.55
N GLY A 23 -8.18 -12.11 -5.67
CA GLY A 23 -6.85 -12.61 -5.32
C GLY A 23 -6.39 -12.06 -3.97
N THR A 24 -5.19 -12.44 -3.54
CA THR A 24 -4.59 -11.96 -2.30
C THR A 24 -4.42 -10.44 -2.33
N PRO A 25 -4.94 -9.69 -1.34
CA PRO A 25 -4.70 -8.26 -1.24
C PRO A 25 -3.21 -7.95 -1.14
N LEU A 26 -2.77 -6.90 -1.83
CA LEU A 26 -1.37 -6.46 -1.80
C LEU A 26 -1.08 -5.69 -0.51
N GLY A 27 0.08 -5.97 0.08
CA GLY A 27 0.68 -5.13 1.09
C GLY A 27 1.26 -3.83 0.49
N LEU A 28 1.61 -2.88 1.36
CA LEU A 28 2.10 -1.56 0.93
C LEU A 28 3.34 -1.66 0.02
N ARG A 29 4.33 -2.48 0.41
CA ARG A 29 5.55 -2.67 -0.39
C ARG A 29 5.26 -3.33 -1.75
N GLU A 30 4.37 -4.31 -1.80
CA GLU A 30 4.01 -5.00 -3.04
C GLU A 30 3.28 -4.06 -4.00
N LEU A 31 2.40 -3.20 -3.46
CA LEU A 31 1.78 -2.13 -4.23
C LEU A 31 2.81 -1.12 -4.74
N THR A 32 3.79 -0.72 -3.92
CA THR A 32 4.90 0.15 -4.37
C THR A 32 5.68 -0.48 -5.53
N VAL A 33 6.04 -1.77 -5.43
CA VAL A 33 6.73 -2.50 -6.51
C VAL A 33 5.87 -2.53 -7.77
N LEU A 34 4.55 -2.77 -7.64
CA LEU A 34 3.62 -2.78 -8.76
C LEU A 34 3.56 -1.40 -9.43
N LEU A 35 3.51 -0.32 -8.67
CA LEU A 35 3.49 1.05 -9.20
C LEU A 35 4.82 1.43 -9.88
N VAL A 36 5.96 1.04 -9.30
CA VAL A 36 7.29 1.23 -9.93
C VAL A 36 7.34 0.57 -11.31
N LYS A 37 6.84 -0.68 -11.41
CA LYS A 37 6.74 -1.40 -12.69
C LYS A 37 5.73 -0.76 -13.64
N HIS A 38 4.57 -0.37 -13.12
CA HIS A 38 3.50 0.26 -13.90
C HIS A 38 3.96 1.57 -14.57
N TYR A 39 4.74 2.40 -13.86
CA TYR A 39 5.29 3.64 -14.40
C TYR A 39 6.58 3.45 -15.21
N GLY A 40 7.15 2.24 -15.24
CA GLY A 40 8.39 1.97 -15.98
C GLY A 40 9.64 2.60 -15.37
N TYR A 41 9.65 2.83 -14.05
CA TYR A 41 10.86 3.29 -13.36
C TYR A 41 11.81 2.11 -13.15
N HIS A 42 13.07 2.30 -13.53
CA HIS A 42 14.11 1.28 -13.47
C HIS A 42 15.31 1.66 -12.59
N GLU A 43 15.30 2.88 -12.06
CA GLU A 43 16.36 3.44 -11.23
C GLU A 43 15.70 4.36 -10.19
N GLY A 44 16.39 4.60 -9.08
CA GLY A 44 15.88 5.42 -7.98
C GLY A 44 15.15 4.61 -6.91
N LYS A 45 14.90 5.28 -5.78
CA LYS A 45 14.24 4.70 -4.61
C LYS A 45 12.90 5.40 -4.40
N TYR A 46 11.87 4.60 -4.13
CA TYR A 46 10.50 5.09 -4.05
C TYR A 46 9.78 4.55 -2.83
N ASP A 47 9.00 5.43 -2.20
CA ASP A 47 8.03 5.09 -1.17
C ASP A 47 6.61 5.22 -1.73
N LEU A 48 5.64 4.54 -1.09
CA LEU A 48 4.23 4.68 -1.45
C LEU A 48 3.74 6.07 -1.02
N LEU A 49 3.29 6.87 -1.98
CA LEU A 49 2.55 8.09 -1.70
C LEU A 49 1.08 7.75 -1.49
N VAL A 50 0.53 8.16 -0.35
CA VAL A 50 -0.90 8.04 -0.05
C VAL A 50 -1.46 9.44 0.17
N GLU A 51 -2.34 9.89 -0.71
CA GLU A 51 -3.03 11.16 -0.58
C GLU A 51 -4.39 10.93 0.09
N TYR A 52 -4.60 11.64 1.20
CA TYR A 52 -5.87 11.67 1.91
C TYR A 52 -6.64 12.94 1.57
N GLN A 53 -7.96 12.82 1.46
CA GLN A 53 -8.87 13.95 1.44
C GLN A 53 -9.58 14.06 2.78
N ILE A 54 -9.54 15.23 3.39
CA ILE A 54 -10.15 15.50 4.69
C ILE A 54 -11.29 16.50 4.49
N GLY A 55 -12.49 16.12 4.89
CA GLY A 55 -13.66 17.01 4.97
C GLY A 55 -14.11 17.17 6.42
N ALA A 56 -14.50 18.36 6.82
CA ALA A 56 -15.06 18.62 8.14
C ALA A 56 -16.47 19.20 8.02
N GLY A 57 -17.37 18.80 8.92
CA GLY A 57 -18.73 19.30 8.92
C GLY A 57 -19.66 18.60 9.91
N PRO A 58 -20.95 18.95 9.91
CA PRO A 58 -21.95 18.28 10.73
C PRO A 58 -22.23 16.87 10.19
N ILE A 59 -21.92 15.84 10.97
CA ILE A 59 -22.11 14.42 10.60
C ILE A 59 -23.08 13.77 11.59
N GLY A 60 -24.05 13.01 11.07
CA GLY A 60 -25.02 12.29 11.88
C GLY A 60 -26.05 11.55 11.02
N PRO A 61 -26.72 10.52 11.57
CA PRO A 61 -27.68 9.70 10.82
C PRO A 61 -28.97 10.46 10.46
N THR A 62 -29.32 11.52 11.20
CA THR A 62 -30.45 12.41 10.92
C THR A 62 -30.02 13.89 11.07
N PRO A 63 -30.74 14.86 10.49
CA PRO A 63 -30.40 16.28 10.60
C PRO A 63 -30.30 16.80 12.04
N GLU A 64 -31.15 16.32 12.94
CA GLU A 64 -31.25 16.77 14.33
C GLU A 64 -30.11 16.21 15.21
N ASN A 65 -29.49 15.12 14.76
CA ASN A 65 -28.43 14.41 15.49
C ASN A 65 -27.03 14.63 14.89
N ARG A 66 -26.84 15.73 14.14
CA ARG A 66 -25.53 16.08 13.58
C ARG A 66 -24.65 16.72 14.63
N VAL A 67 -23.43 16.22 14.74
CA VAL A 67 -22.37 16.79 15.58
C VAL A 67 -21.16 17.14 14.71
N PRO A 68 -20.26 18.03 15.17
CA PRO A 68 -19.00 18.27 14.47
C PRO A 68 -18.23 16.97 14.26
N GLY A 69 -17.85 16.70 13.01
CA GLY A 69 -17.15 15.48 12.63
C GLY A 69 -16.18 15.71 11.48
N ILE A 70 -15.36 14.69 11.24
CA ILE A 70 -14.37 14.65 10.16
C ILE A 70 -14.61 13.40 9.32
N MET A 71 -14.60 13.57 8.00
CA MET A 71 -14.52 12.49 7.03
C MET A 71 -13.11 12.42 6.48
N VAL A 72 -12.49 11.25 6.58
CA VAL A 72 -11.19 10.97 5.95
C VAL A 72 -11.43 9.99 4.81
N GLY A 73 -11.13 10.42 3.59
CA GLY A 73 -11.17 9.59 2.39
C GLY A 73 -9.76 9.37 1.84
N PHE A 74 -9.58 8.28 1.11
CA PHE A 74 -8.42 8.11 0.24
C PHE A 74 -8.69 8.84 -1.07
N ALA A 75 -7.80 9.74 -1.45
CA ALA A 75 -7.88 10.45 -2.73
C ALA A 75 -7.10 9.68 -3.81
N LYS A 76 -5.81 9.44 -3.58
CA LYS A 76 -4.91 8.86 -4.58
C LYS A 76 -3.81 8.03 -3.93
N LEU A 77 -3.24 7.14 -4.75
CA LEU A 77 -2.04 6.37 -4.45
C LEU A 77 -1.02 6.62 -5.56
N GLY A 78 0.24 6.74 -5.20
CA GLY A 78 1.33 7.03 -6.14
C GLY A 78 2.70 6.68 -5.58
N LEU A 79 3.74 7.28 -6.15
CA LEU A 79 5.11 7.13 -5.68
C LEU A 79 5.68 8.49 -5.27
N SER A 80 6.46 8.51 -4.20
CA SER A 80 7.34 9.63 -3.86
C SER A 80 8.79 9.16 -3.92
N THR A 81 9.69 9.99 -4.43
CA THR A 81 11.13 9.68 -4.41
C THR A 81 11.65 9.69 -2.98
N SER A 82 12.52 8.75 -2.66
CA SER A 82 13.14 8.62 -1.35
C SER A 82 14.66 8.74 -1.44
N THR A 83 15.26 9.39 -0.45
CA THR A 83 16.71 9.54 -0.33
C THR A 83 17.31 8.62 0.72
N GLN A 84 16.48 7.95 1.51
CA GLN A 84 16.88 7.06 2.60
C GLN A 84 16.27 5.68 2.39
N ASP A 85 16.98 4.65 2.84
CA ASP A 85 16.44 3.29 2.85
C ASP A 85 15.53 3.09 4.05
N GLY A 86 14.25 2.86 3.78
CA GLY A 86 13.27 2.43 4.76
C GLY A 86 12.75 1.01 4.50
N PRO A 87 12.03 0.41 5.45
CA PRO A 87 11.47 -0.94 5.31
C PRO A 87 10.40 -1.06 4.20
N LEU A 88 9.80 0.06 3.79
CA LEU A 88 8.80 0.12 2.72
C LEU A 88 9.35 0.72 1.42
N THR A 89 10.61 1.17 1.44
CA THR A 89 11.26 1.78 0.28
C THR A 89 11.60 0.70 -0.74
N VAL A 90 11.31 0.99 -2.00
CA VAL A 90 11.57 0.11 -3.13
C VAL A 90 12.66 0.70 -4.00
N ASP A 91 13.74 -0.07 -4.20
CA ASP A 91 14.76 0.23 -5.19
C ASP A 91 14.32 -0.30 -6.57
N ALA A 92 14.07 0.62 -7.50
CA ALA A 92 13.61 0.29 -8.84
C ALA A 92 14.65 -0.47 -9.66
N ALA A 93 15.96 -0.30 -9.39
CA ALA A 93 17.01 -1.04 -10.09
C ALA A 93 17.02 -2.53 -9.71
N VAL A 94 16.57 -2.85 -8.51
CA VAL A 94 16.46 -4.23 -8.01
C VAL A 94 15.14 -4.86 -8.47
N GLU A 95 14.03 -4.15 -8.29
CA GLU A 95 12.69 -4.72 -8.49
C GLU A 95 12.18 -4.60 -9.94
N ASN A 96 12.74 -3.68 -10.73
CA ASN A 96 12.40 -3.47 -12.14
C ASN A 96 13.64 -3.10 -12.98
N PRO A 97 14.65 -3.97 -13.11
CA PRO A 97 15.89 -3.65 -13.82
C PRO A 97 15.66 -3.34 -15.31
N LYS A 98 16.42 -2.38 -15.87
CA LYS A 98 16.40 -2.11 -17.32
C LYS A 98 16.79 -3.39 -18.09
N PRO A 99 16.04 -3.74 -19.17
CA PRO A 99 16.46 -4.82 -20.06
C PRO A 99 17.84 -4.53 -20.64
N LYS A 100 18.76 -5.50 -20.56
CA LYS A 100 20.09 -5.35 -21.18
C LYS A 100 19.91 -5.26 -22.70
N SER A 101 20.32 -4.13 -23.28
CA SER A 101 20.44 -3.98 -24.73
C SER A 101 21.35 -5.09 -25.26
N LYS A 102 20.81 -5.99 -26.09
CA LYS A 102 21.64 -6.93 -26.85
C LYS A 102 22.39 -6.10 -27.88
N ALA A 103 23.63 -5.71 -27.56
CA ALA A 103 24.51 -5.05 -28.50
C ALA A 103 24.54 -5.88 -29.79
N LYS A 104 24.05 -5.29 -30.88
CA LYS A 104 24.05 -5.89 -32.21
C LYS A 104 25.51 -6.18 -32.55
N GLN A 105 25.89 -7.45 -32.44
CA GLN A 105 27.19 -7.96 -32.83
C GLN A 105 27.26 -7.83 -34.36
N SER A 106 27.58 -6.62 -34.81
CA SER A 106 27.82 -6.29 -36.21
C SER A 106 29.14 -6.96 -36.59
N THR A 107 29.04 -8.21 -37.02
CA THR A 107 30.03 -8.92 -37.81
C THR A 107 30.63 -7.99 -38.86
N ARG A 108 31.86 -7.53 -38.64
CA ARG A 108 32.74 -7.08 -39.72
C ARG A 108 33.15 -8.33 -40.49
N LYS A 109 32.79 -8.40 -41.77
CA LYS A 109 33.39 -9.25 -42.79
C LYS A 109 33.92 -8.35 -43.88
#